data_AF-F1W3Q1-F1
#
_entry.id   AF-F1W3Q1-F1
#
_cell.length_a   1.000
_cell.length_b   1.000
_cell.length_c   1.000
_cell.angle_alpha   90.00
_cell.angle_beta   90.00
_cell.angle_gamma   90.00
#
_symmetry.space_group_name_H-M   'P 1'
#
loop_
_entity.id
_entity.type
_entity.pdbx_description
1 polymer ?
#
loop_
_entity_poly.entity_id
_entity_poly.type
_entity_poly.pdbx_seq_one_letter_code
_entity_poly.pdbx_strand_id
1 'polypeptide(L)'
;MQKNALQRLPASWQHWVTENLAKGCDPEGMVAQMERDGPFDRTLAEFAIADAHLQSHPELFVVPKLPEVDVSANRIVLPDRTVDVLLSVAIPRIVVLGNVLSDDECDAIAAMSRTRFARSTTIDNASGINRFDDSRTSESAHIQRGETELIARIDARLAALSGWPVDHGEPLQLQKYQAGNEYRPHFDWFDPALAGTAKHLEKSGQRLATIILYLTDVEEGGGTSFPGIGLDVHPQKGGALFFRNTTPYGVPDRKTQHAGLPVEKGTKIIANKWLREKPY
;
A
#
# COMPACT_ATOMS: atom_id res chain seq x y z
N MET A 1 29.08 -4.29 -6.36
CA MET A 1 27.82 -3.74 -6.90
C MET A 1 27.03 -4.88 -7.51
N GLN A 2 25.76 -5.01 -7.15
CA GLN A 2 24.86 -6.02 -7.72
C GLN A 2 24.46 -5.59 -9.13
N LYS A 3 24.54 -6.49 -10.13
CA LYS A 3 24.11 -6.18 -11.51
C LYS A 3 22.61 -5.89 -11.54
N ASN A 4 22.22 -4.78 -12.18
CA ASN A 4 20.80 -4.45 -12.42
C ASN A 4 20.17 -5.41 -13.44
N ALA A 5 18.85 -5.39 -13.62
CA ALA A 5 18.14 -6.33 -14.47
C ALA A 5 18.57 -6.22 -15.94
N LEU A 6 18.81 -5.01 -16.45
CA LEU A 6 19.35 -4.82 -17.80
C LEU A 6 20.72 -5.50 -17.96
N GLN A 7 21.63 -5.33 -17.00
CA GLN A 7 22.97 -5.94 -17.00
C GLN A 7 22.96 -7.47 -16.85
N ARG A 8 21.81 -8.07 -16.54
CA ARG A 8 21.63 -9.54 -16.51
C ARG A 8 21.23 -10.10 -17.87
N LEU A 9 20.76 -9.27 -18.80
CA LEU A 9 20.47 -9.70 -20.17
C LEU A 9 21.77 -9.96 -20.96
N PRO A 10 21.75 -10.83 -21.97
CA PRO A 10 22.80 -10.89 -22.99
C PRO A 10 22.99 -9.53 -23.67
N ALA A 11 24.21 -9.22 -24.12
CA ALA A 11 24.54 -7.91 -24.70
C ALA A 11 23.65 -7.53 -25.91
N SER A 12 23.25 -8.51 -26.72
CA SER A 12 22.32 -8.29 -27.84
C SER A 12 20.95 -7.78 -27.38
N TRP A 13 20.45 -8.31 -26.26
CA TRP A 13 19.18 -7.91 -25.67
C TRP A 13 19.27 -6.59 -24.90
N GLN A 14 20.40 -6.30 -24.26
CA GLN A 14 20.65 -4.96 -23.71
C GLN A 14 20.56 -3.90 -24.82
N HIS A 15 21.25 -4.14 -25.94
CA HIS A 15 21.22 -3.24 -27.09
C HIS A 15 19.81 -3.11 -27.68
N TRP A 16 19.12 -4.24 -27.87
CA TRP A 16 17.75 -4.26 -28.40
C TRP A 16 16.78 -3.45 -27.52
N VAL A 17 16.83 -3.63 -26.20
CA VAL A 17 15.97 -2.89 -25.28
C VAL A 17 16.25 -1.39 -25.37
N THR A 18 17.52 -0.97 -25.31
CA THR A 18 17.90 0.44 -25.39
C THR A 18 17.49 1.07 -26.73
N GLU A 19 17.70 0.37 -27.85
CA GLU A 19 17.40 0.88 -29.19
C GLU A 19 15.88 1.03 -29.41
N ASN A 20 15.08 0.05 -28.97
CA ASN A 20 13.62 0.12 -29.15
C ASN A 20 12.98 1.18 -28.23
N LEU A 21 13.51 1.37 -27.02
CA LEU A 21 13.11 2.51 -26.19
C LEU A 21 13.43 3.86 -26.85
N ALA A 22 14.63 4.00 -27.44
CA ALA A 22 15.01 5.21 -28.16
C ALA A 22 14.13 5.48 -29.40
N LYS A 23 13.56 4.43 -30.00
CA LYS A 23 12.57 4.52 -31.09
C LYS A 23 11.15 4.82 -30.60
N GLY A 24 10.91 4.89 -29.29
CA GLY A 24 9.59 5.15 -28.70
C GLY A 24 8.66 3.93 -28.73
N CYS A 25 9.20 2.70 -28.77
CA CYS A 25 8.39 1.49 -28.69
C CYS A 25 7.68 1.37 -27.34
N ASP A 26 6.47 0.82 -27.36
CA ASP A 26 5.64 0.61 -26.18
C ASP A 26 6.26 -0.46 -25.23
N PRO A 27 6.47 -0.15 -23.93
CA PRO A 27 7.07 -1.09 -22.98
C PRO A 27 6.34 -2.42 -22.83
N GLU A 28 5.00 -2.44 -22.84
CA GLU A 28 4.23 -3.68 -22.72
C GLU A 28 4.40 -4.56 -23.96
N GLY A 29 4.36 -3.95 -25.15
CA GLY A 29 4.71 -4.62 -26.40
C GLY A 29 6.14 -5.17 -26.41
N MET A 30 7.09 -4.43 -25.82
CA MET A 30 8.48 -4.86 -25.68
C MET A 30 8.63 -6.04 -24.70
N VAL A 31 7.94 -6.02 -23.55
CA VAL A 31 7.88 -7.16 -22.62
C VAL A 31 7.37 -8.39 -23.33
N ALA A 32 6.24 -8.28 -24.03
CA ALA A 32 5.64 -9.39 -24.77
C ALA A 32 6.56 -9.92 -25.88
N GLN A 33 7.37 -9.07 -26.51
CA GLN A 33 8.36 -9.51 -27.50
C GLN A 33 9.55 -10.23 -26.84
N MET A 34 10.02 -9.75 -25.69
CA MET A 34 11.10 -10.40 -24.93
C MET A 34 10.70 -11.78 -24.41
N GLU A 35 9.44 -11.97 -24.02
CA GLU A 35 8.88 -13.27 -23.63
C GLU A 35 8.74 -14.24 -24.82
N ARG A 36 8.40 -13.71 -26.01
CA ARG A 36 8.22 -14.53 -27.23
C ARG A 36 9.53 -14.98 -27.84
N ASP A 37 10.48 -14.05 -27.97
CA ASP A 37 11.70 -14.25 -28.77
C ASP A 37 12.94 -14.50 -27.89
N GLY A 38 12.83 -14.30 -26.58
CA GLY A 38 13.90 -14.47 -25.61
C GLY A 38 13.56 -15.49 -24.52
N PRO A 39 14.56 -16.00 -23.79
CA PRO A 39 14.35 -16.90 -22.65
C PRO A 39 14.12 -16.13 -21.34
N PHE A 40 13.38 -15.01 -21.37
CA PHE A 40 13.19 -14.14 -20.20
C PHE A 40 11.78 -14.28 -19.65
N ASP A 41 11.66 -14.35 -18.33
CA ASP A 41 10.37 -14.17 -17.69
C ASP A 41 9.93 -12.70 -17.74
N ARG A 42 8.62 -12.48 -17.62
CA ARG A 42 7.99 -11.16 -17.63
C ARG A 42 8.62 -10.18 -16.64
N THR A 43 8.94 -10.64 -15.44
CA THR A 43 9.46 -9.77 -14.37
C THR A 43 10.85 -9.27 -14.72
N LEU A 44 11.72 -10.14 -15.25
CA LEU A 44 13.04 -9.75 -15.74
C LEU A 44 12.93 -8.78 -16.92
N ALA A 45 12.01 -9.02 -17.86
CA ALA A 45 11.79 -8.12 -18.99
C ALA A 45 11.30 -6.73 -18.55
N GLU A 46 10.29 -6.66 -17.68
CA GLU A 46 9.77 -5.43 -17.10
C GLU A 46 10.87 -4.63 -16.39
N PHE A 47 11.68 -5.28 -15.55
CA PHE A 47 12.78 -4.60 -14.85
C PHE A 47 13.91 -4.18 -15.78
N ALA A 48 14.25 -4.96 -16.81
CA ALA A 48 15.31 -4.59 -17.74
C ALA A 48 14.92 -3.41 -18.64
N ILE A 49 13.66 -3.37 -19.09
CA ILE A 49 13.11 -2.22 -19.84
C ILE A 49 13.08 -0.99 -18.94
N ALA A 50 12.64 -1.12 -17.69
CA ALA A 50 12.70 -0.03 -16.72
C ALA A 50 14.14 0.47 -16.53
N ASP A 51 15.11 -0.41 -16.30
CA ASP A 51 16.52 -0.04 -16.15
C ASP A 51 17.09 0.71 -17.38
N ALA A 52 16.75 0.28 -18.60
CA ALA A 52 17.21 0.93 -19.83
C ALA A 52 16.55 2.30 -20.06
N HIS A 53 15.27 2.42 -19.72
CA HIS A 53 14.56 3.69 -19.76
C HIS A 53 15.16 4.69 -18.74
N LEU A 54 15.55 4.18 -17.56
CA LEU A 54 16.20 4.97 -16.51
C LEU A 54 17.63 5.41 -16.90
N GLN A 55 18.39 4.56 -17.60
CA GLN A 55 19.73 4.92 -18.09
C GLN A 55 19.70 5.98 -19.19
N SER A 56 18.63 6.03 -20.00
CA SER A 56 18.51 6.96 -21.12
C SER A 56 18.02 8.35 -20.72
N HIS A 57 17.43 8.48 -19.52
CA HIS A 57 16.87 9.73 -19.01
C HIS A 57 17.26 9.98 -17.55
N PRO A 58 18.56 10.16 -17.26
CA PRO A 58 19.04 10.38 -15.89
C PRO A 58 18.47 11.65 -15.23
N GLU A 59 17.96 12.60 -16.02
CA GLU A 59 17.28 13.83 -15.57
C GLU A 59 15.80 13.62 -15.19
N LEU A 60 15.15 12.53 -15.64
CA LEU A 60 13.86 12.10 -15.10
C LEU A 60 13.99 11.50 -13.69
N PHE A 61 15.22 11.35 -13.20
CA PHE A 61 15.57 10.72 -11.94
C PHE A 61 15.56 11.72 -10.78
N VAL A 62 14.36 12.06 -10.31
CA VAL A 62 14.18 12.32 -8.88
C VAL A 62 13.57 11.04 -8.34
N VAL A 63 14.37 10.18 -7.66
CA VAL A 63 13.77 9.11 -6.85
C VAL A 63 12.88 9.82 -5.86
N PRO A 64 11.55 9.70 -5.97
CA PRO A 64 10.68 10.44 -5.11
C PRO A 64 10.99 10.00 -3.68
N LYS A 65 11.02 10.95 -2.74
CA LYS A 65 10.95 10.56 -1.34
C LYS A 65 9.61 9.82 -1.17
N LEU A 66 9.65 8.58 -0.71
CA LEU A 66 8.48 7.75 -0.48
C LEU A 66 8.37 7.43 1.01
N PRO A 67 7.16 7.17 1.53
CA PRO A 67 7.01 6.58 2.86
C PRO A 67 7.77 5.25 2.93
N GLU A 68 8.52 5.05 4.00
CA GLU A 68 9.39 3.89 4.17
C GLU A 68 9.52 3.55 5.66
N VAL A 69 9.52 2.25 5.96
CA VAL A 69 9.75 1.75 7.32
C VAL A 69 11.18 1.23 7.38
N ASP A 70 11.96 1.72 8.34
CA ASP A 70 13.34 1.24 8.52
C ASP A 70 13.35 -0.18 9.10
N VAL A 71 13.75 -1.15 8.26
CA VAL A 71 13.84 -2.57 8.63
C VAL A 71 15.29 -3.03 8.84
N SER A 72 16.22 -2.10 9.02
CA SER A 72 17.63 -2.42 9.30
C SER A 72 17.84 -3.08 10.68
N ALA A 73 16.85 -2.99 11.56
CA ALA A 73 16.81 -3.63 12.86
C ALA A 73 15.48 -4.36 13.09
N ASN A 74 15.48 -5.35 13.99
CA ASN A 74 14.27 -6.08 14.40
C ASN A 74 13.33 -5.23 15.28
N ARG A 75 13.80 -4.05 15.74
CA ARG A 75 13.03 -3.11 16.56
C ARG A 75 13.30 -1.68 16.12
N ILE A 76 12.23 -0.89 16.04
CA ILE A 76 12.25 0.52 15.71
C ILE A 76 11.91 1.30 16.97
N VAL A 77 12.83 2.14 17.45
CA VAL A 77 12.60 3.00 18.61
C VAL A 77 12.03 4.32 18.14
N LEU A 78 10.73 4.54 18.40
CA LEU A 78 10.01 5.78 18.17
C LEU A 78 9.97 6.62 19.47
N PRO A 79 9.64 7.93 19.39
CA PRO A 79 9.64 8.80 20.57
C PRO A 79 8.77 8.32 21.75
N ASP A 80 7.66 7.65 21.46
CA ASP A 80 6.69 7.20 22.47
C ASP A 80 6.56 5.67 22.55
N ARG A 81 7.25 4.91 21.69
CA ARG A 81 7.07 3.46 21.58
C ARG A 81 8.22 2.73 20.90
N THR A 82 8.45 1.47 21.27
CA THR A 82 9.30 0.56 20.50
C THR A 82 8.43 -0.41 19.71
N VAL A 83 8.58 -0.44 18.39
CA VAL A 83 7.83 -1.28 17.45
C VAL A 83 8.70 -2.45 17.01
N ASP A 84 8.14 -3.65 16.92
CA ASP A 84 8.85 -4.84 16.44
C ASP A 84 8.64 -5.02 14.94
N VAL A 85 9.70 -5.36 14.20
CA VAL A 85 9.62 -5.76 12.79
C VAL A 85 9.50 -7.28 12.73
N LEU A 86 8.34 -7.79 12.29
CA LEU A 86 8.02 -9.22 12.32
C LEU A 86 8.29 -9.90 10.97
N LEU A 87 8.08 -9.18 9.87
CA LEU A 87 8.32 -9.66 8.51
C LEU A 87 8.58 -8.48 7.58
N SER A 88 9.47 -8.65 6.61
CA SER A 88 9.68 -7.68 5.53
C SER A 88 9.79 -8.35 4.17
N VAL A 89 9.01 -7.86 3.22
CA VAL A 89 9.12 -8.15 1.78
C VAL A 89 9.69 -6.92 1.09
N ALA A 90 10.70 -7.11 0.26
CA ALA A 90 11.34 -6.01 -0.46
C ALA A 90 10.51 -5.55 -1.68
N ILE A 91 9.94 -6.49 -2.44
CA ILE A 91 9.20 -6.22 -3.67
C ILE A 91 7.96 -7.14 -3.77
N PRO A 92 6.73 -6.60 -3.72
CA PRO A 92 6.42 -5.22 -3.34
C PRO A 92 6.86 -4.95 -1.89
N ARG A 93 7.00 -3.67 -1.54
CA ARG A 93 7.43 -3.30 -0.19
C ARG A 93 6.31 -3.53 0.81
N ILE A 94 6.46 -4.54 1.67
CA ILE A 94 5.49 -4.93 2.72
C ILE A 94 6.26 -5.15 4.02
N VAL A 95 5.74 -4.65 5.13
CA VAL A 95 6.31 -4.84 6.47
C VAL A 95 5.19 -5.16 7.47
N VAL A 96 5.32 -6.28 8.18
CA VAL A 96 4.44 -6.64 9.30
C VAL A 96 5.10 -6.16 10.58
N LEU A 97 4.34 -5.43 11.39
CA LEU A 97 4.81 -4.73 12.57
C LEU A 97 4.04 -5.20 13.80
N GLY A 98 4.77 -5.50 14.87
CA GLY A 98 4.24 -5.80 16.19
C GLY A 98 4.31 -4.56 17.09
N ASN A 99 3.43 -4.50 18.08
CA ASN A 99 3.49 -3.49 19.13
C ASN A 99 3.46 -2.04 18.60
N VAL A 100 2.62 -1.74 17.60
CA VAL A 100 2.41 -0.37 17.08
C VAL A 100 1.41 0.39 17.95
N LEU A 101 0.35 -0.28 18.41
CA LEU A 101 -0.67 0.23 19.32
C LEU A 101 -0.76 -0.64 20.57
N SER A 102 -1.13 -0.06 21.71
CA SER A 102 -1.35 -0.82 22.95
C SER A 102 -2.79 -1.28 22.97
N ASP A 103 -3.10 -2.23 23.83
CA ASP A 103 -4.46 -2.72 23.95
C ASP A 103 -5.44 -1.59 24.30
N ASP A 104 -5.04 -0.71 25.23
CA ASP A 104 -5.81 0.48 25.61
C ASP A 104 -6.03 1.45 24.45
N GLU A 105 -5.00 1.68 23.61
CA GLU A 105 -5.13 2.54 22.44
C GLU A 105 -6.07 1.93 21.39
N CYS A 106 -5.94 0.62 21.15
CA CYS A 106 -6.84 -0.12 20.26
C CYS A 106 -8.29 -0.03 20.74
N ASP A 107 -8.53 -0.27 22.03
CA ASP A 107 -9.88 -0.24 22.62
C ASP A 107 -10.48 1.17 22.61
N ALA A 108 -9.67 2.20 22.87
CA ALA A 108 -10.09 3.60 22.80
C ALA A 108 -10.48 4.02 21.38
N ILE A 109 -9.66 3.69 20.37
CA ILE A 109 -9.98 3.98 18.95
C ILE A 109 -11.25 3.23 18.51
N ALA A 110 -11.36 1.94 18.86
CA ALA A 110 -12.55 1.16 18.56
C ALA A 110 -13.80 1.76 19.24
N ALA A 111 -13.69 2.22 20.48
CA ALA A 111 -14.78 2.86 21.21
C ALA A 111 -15.25 4.18 20.57
N MET A 112 -14.33 5.05 20.13
CA MET A 112 -14.65 6.34 19.48
C MET A 112 -15.55 6.19 18.24
N SER A 113 -15.48 5.03 17.58
CA SER A 113 -16.18 4.76 16.32
C SER A 113 -17.53 4.05 16.50
N ARG A 114 -17.86 3.53 17.70
CA ARG A 114 -19.04 2.68 17.93
C ARG A 114 -20.36 3.29 17.46
N THR A 115 -20.54 4.60 17.64
CA THR A 115 -21.75 5.33 17.25
C THR A 115 -21.65 5.96 15.86
N ARG A 116 -20.50 5.86 15.19
CA ARG A 116 -20.20 6.50 13.90
C ARG A 116 -20.19 5.52 12.73
N PHE A 117 -20.28 4.22 12.99
CA PHE A 117 -20.29 3.20 11.94
C PHE A 117 -21.53 3.33 11.06
N ALA A 118 -21.29 3.42 9.75
CA ALA A 118 -22.29 3.34 8.70
C ALA A 118 -21.81 2.38 7.61
N ARG A 119 -22.71 1.83 6.79
CA ARG A 119 -22.34 0.92 5.68
C ARG A 119 -21.22 1.54 4.82
N SER A 120 -20.17 0.78 4.53
CA SER A 120 -19.01 1.27 3.78
C SER A 120 -19.37 1.61 2.34
N THR A 121 -18.61 2.55 1.77
CA THR A 121 -18.71 2.93 0.36
C THR A 121 -17.36 2.72 -0.34
N THR A 122 -17.40 2.53 -1.66
CA THR A 122 -16.24 2.55 -2.55
C THR A 122 -16.32 3.77 -3.48
N ILE A 123 -15.18 4.18 -4.05
CA ILE A 123 -15.16 5.28 -5.03
C ILE A 123 -15.57 4.70 -6.38
N ASP A 124 -16.63 5.25 -6.96
CA ASP A 124 -17.09 4.87 -8.29
C ASP A 124 -16.09 5.36 -9.36
N ASN A 125 -15.59 4.43 -10.16
CA ASN A 125 -14.51 4.67 -11.13
C ASN A 125 -14.89 5.70 -12.23
N ALA A 126 -16.18 5.84 -12.55
CA ALA A 126 -16.66 6.75 -13.59
C ALA A 126 -16.96 8.15 -13.05
N SER A 127 -17.62 8.22 -11.89
CA SER A 127 -18.13 9.47 -11.32
C SER A 127 -17.25 10.08 -10.23
N GLY A 128 -16.37 9.28 -9.61
CA GLY A 128 -15.54 9.70 -8.46
C GLY A 128 -16.33 9.91 -7.17
N ILE A 129 -17.59 9.47 -7.12
CA ILE A 129 -18.47 9.63 -5.96
C ILE A 129 -18.46 8.33 -5.14
N ASN A 130 -18.52 8.47 -3.82
CA ASN A 130 -18.71 7.33 -2.92
C ASN A 130 -20.06 6.64 -3.18
N ARG A 131 -20.05 5.32 -3.42
CA ARG A 131 -21.25 4.50 -3.63
C ARG A 131 -21.22 3.24 -2.77
N PHE A 132 -22.40 2.73 -2.44
CA PHE A 132 -22.51 1.40 -1.85
C PHE A 132 -22.14 0.35 -2.90
N ASP A 133 -21.34 -0.62 -2.50
CA ASP A 133 -20.79 -1.63 -3.40
C ASP A 133 -20.79 -2.98 -2.69
N ASP A 134 -21.32 -4.01 -3.35
CA ASP A 134 -21.39 -5.37 -2.82
C ASP A 134 -20.01 -6.02 -2.72
N SER A 135 -18.98 -5.43 -3.35
CA SER A 135 -17.59 -5.83 -3.19
C SER A 135 -17.01 -5.54 -1.79
N ARG A 136 -17.69 -4.68 -1.00
CA ARG A 136 -17.29 -4.30 0.36
C ARG A 136 -18.50 -4.30 1.30
N THR A 137 -18.57 -5.31 2.16
CA THR A 137 -19.73 -5.55 3.05
C THR A 137 -19.53 -5.04 4.48
N SER A 138 -18.44 -4.32 4.75
CA SER A 138 -18.09 -3.77 6.07
C SER A 138 -18.89 -2.51 6.46
N GLU A 139 -18.86 -2.16 7.74
CA GLU A 139 -19.22 -0.83 8.24
C GLU A 139 -17.96 0.04 8.36
N SER A 140 -18.05 1.35 8.11
CA SER A 140 -16.93 2.29 8.21
C SER A 140 -17.26 3.53 9.03
N ALA A 141 -16.23 4.08 9.65
CA ALA A 141 -16.26 5.36 10.35
C ALA A 141 -14.96 6.12 10.06
N HIS A 142 -14.95 7.43 10.26
CA HIS A 142 -13.74 8.24 10.12
C HIS A 142 -13.46 8.99 11.43
N ILE A 143 -12.18 9.04 11.81
CA ILE A 143 -11.68 9.86 12.91
C ILE A 143 -10.70 10.86 12.31
N GLN A 144 -10.95 12.15 12.56
CA GLN A 144 -10.13 13.22 11.98
C GLN A 144 -8.70 13.18 12.54
N ARG A 145 -7.74 13.63 11.74
CA ARG A 145 -6.35 13.80 12.17
C ARG A 145 -6.30 14.70 13.39
N GLY A 146 -5.64 14.24 14.45
CA GLY A 146 -5.57 14.98 15.72
C GLY A 146 -6.92 15.31 16.38
N GLU A 147 -8.00 14.56 16.10
CA GLU A 147 -9.32 14.82 16.69
C GLU A 147 -9.30 14.79 18.22
N THR A 148 -8.42 13.98 18.81
CA THR A 148 -8.11 13.94 20.23
C THR A 148 -6.60 13.86 20.44
N GLU A 149 -6.13 14.11 21.67
CA GLU A 149 -4.70 13.96 22.00
C GLU A 149 -4.19 12.54 21.73
N LEU A 150 -5.03 11.51 21.96
CA LEU A 150 -4.71 10.13 21.62
C LEU A 150 -4.43 9.99 20.11
N ILE A 151 -5.34 10.50 19.28
CA ILE A 151 -5.20 10.41 17.81
C ILE A 151 -4.00 11.21 17.33
N ALA A 152 -3.76 12.40 17.91
CA ALA A 152 -2.58 13.21 17.59
C ALA A 152 -1.26 12.47 17.88
N ARG A 153 -1.17 11.76 19.02
CA ARG A 153 0.00 10.92 19.34
C ARG A 153 0.16 9.77 18.36
N ILE A 154 -0.93 9.08 18.01
CA ILE A 154 -0.89 7.98 17.05
C ILE A 154 -0.47 8.49 15.67
N ASP A 155 -1.03 9.60 15.19
CA ASP A 155 -0.65 10.23 13.93
C ASP A 155 0.85 10.56 13.89
N ALA A 156 1.38 11.14 14.98
CA ALA A 156 2.81 11.43 15.13
C ALA A 156 3.67 10.16 15.13
N ARG A 157 3.22 9.08 15.80
CA ARG A 157 3.90 7.78 15.81
C ARG A 157 3.98 7.18 14.41
N LEU A 158 2.87 7.18 13.66
CA LEU A 158 2.83 6.65 12.29
C LEU A 158 3.69 7.47 11.32
N ALA A 159 3.73 8.80 11.51
CA ALA A 159 4.61 9.68 10.76
C ALA A 159 6.10 9.38 11.02
N ALA A 160 6.48 9.22 12.29
CA ALA A 160 7.84 8.85 12.67
C ALA A 160 8.22 7.45 12.14
N LEU A 161 7.29 6.49 12.22
CA LEU A 161 7.47 5.11 11.75
C LEU A 161 7.69 5.02 10.23
N SER A 162 6.98 5.83 9.45
CA SER A 162 7.00 5.81 7.97
C SER A 162 7.92 6.87 7.35
N GLY A 163 8.55 7.72 8.16
CA GLY A 163 9.36 8.84 7.68
C GLY A 163 8.57 9.87 6.86
N TRP A 164 7.25 9.95 7.07
CA TRP A 164 6.31 10.74 6.25
C TRP A 164 5.58 11.80 7.06
N PRO A 165 5.35 13.03 6.54
CA PRO A 165 4.71 14.10 7.31
C PRO A 165 3.28 13.75 7.77
N VAL A 166 2.91 14.19 8.98
CA VAL A 166 1.59 13.93 9.59
C VAL A 166 0.44 14.49 8.74
N ASP A 167 0.63 15.67 8.14
CA ASP A 167 -0.35 16.36 7.32
C ASP A 167 -0.54 15.74 5.92
N HIS A 168 0.31 14.80 5.52
CA HIS A 168 0.10 13.97 4.34
C HIS A 168 -0.74 12.72 4.63
N GLY A 169 -1.08 12.45 5.90
CA GLY A 169 -1.96 11.36 6.27
C GLY A 169 -3.44 11.72 6.15
N GLU A 170 -4.22 10.89 5.46
CA GLU A 170 -5.68 10.97 5.50
C GLU A 170 -6.21 10.73 6.94
N PRO A 171 -7.46 11.15 7.26
CA PRO A 171 -8.15 10.72 8.48
C PRO A 171 -8.13 9.20 8.63
N LEU A 172 -8.10 8.70 9.87
CA LEU A 172 -8.19 7.25 10.10
C LEU A 172 -9.54 6.76 9.61
N GLN A 173 -9.53 5.82 8.65
CA GLN A 173 -10.73 5.12 8.22
C GLN A 173 -10.84 3.81 8.98
N LEU A 174 -11.81 3.72 9.87
CA LEU A 174 -12.13 2.48 10.57
C LEU A 174 -13.04 1.61 9.72
N GLN A 175 -12.84 0.31 9.82
CA GLN A 175 -13.65 -0.71 9.17
C GLN A 175 -13.97 -1.82 10.17
N LYS A 176 -15.25 -2.21 10.24
CA LYS A 176 -15.72 -3.30 11.07
C LYS A 176 -16.31 -4.39 10.20
N TYR A 177 -15.84 -5.61 10.42
CA TYR A 177 -16.26 -6.82 9.72
C TYR A 177 -16.83 -7.81 10.74
N GLN A 178 -18.07 -8.22 10.52
CA GLN A 178 -18.70 -9.35 11.21
C GLN A 178 -18.39 -10.66 10.47
N ALA A 179 -18.76 -11.79 11.06
CA ALA A 179 -18.68 -13.09 10.39
C ALA A 179 -19.34 -13.04 8.99
N GLY A 180 -18.65 -13.55 7.99
CA GLY A 180 -19.04 -13.53 6.58
C GLY A 180 -18.78 -12.21 5.83
N ASN A 181 -18.37 -11.13 6.51
CA ASN A 181 -17.98 -9.90 5.81
C ASN A 181 -16.56 -10.02 5.24
N GLU A 182 -16.37 -9.43 4.07
CA GLU A 182 -15.10 -9.43 3.33
C GLU A 182 -14.87 -8.08 2.63
N TYR A 183 -13.68 -7.94 2.05
CA TYR A 183 -13.43 -6.93 1.02
C TYR A 183 -12.68 -7.57 -0.13
N ARG A 184 -13.31 -7.58 -1.31
CA ARG A 184 -12.74 -8.16 -2.54
C ARG A 184 -11.40 -7.52 -2.93
N PRO A 185 -10.59 -8.22 -3.75
CA PRO A 185 -9.30 -7.71 -4.22
C PRO A 185 -9.41 -6.31 -4.86
N HIS A 186 -8.63 -5.36 -4.36
CA HIS A 186 -8.61 -3.98 -4.80
C HIS A 186 -7.21 -3.36 -4.66
N PHE A 187 -7.09 -2.11 -5.11
CA PHE A 187 -5.91 -1.28 -4.91
C PHE A 187 -6.28 -0.07 -4.06
N ASP A 188 -5.32 0.38 -3.25
CA ASP A 188 -5.47 1.61 -2.49
C ASP A 188 -5.02 2.85 -3.28
N TRP A 189 -4.16 2.67 -4.28
CA TRP A 189 -3.78 3.73 -5.19
C TRP A 189 -4.91 4.05 -6.17
N PHE A 190 -4.91 5.29 -6.64
CA PHE A 190 -5.81 5.80 -7.66
C PHE A 190 -5.29 5.50 -9.05
N ASP A 191 -6.08 4.83 -9.88
CA ASP A 191 -5.73 4.62 -11.29
C ASP A 191 -5.86 5.95 -12.06
N PRO A 192 -4.76 6.52 -12.59
CA PRO A 192 -4.79 7.79 -13.30
C PRO A 192 -5.56 7.73 -14.63
N ALA A 193 -5.81 6.53 -15.17
CA ALA A 193 -6.60 6.37 -16.40
C ALA A 193 -8.12 6.51 -16.15
N LEU A 194 -8.57 6.47 -14.89
CA LEU A 194 -9.98 6.54 -14.53
C LEU A 194 -10.41 7.97 -14.23
N ALA A 195 -11.40 8.46 -14.96
CA ALA A 195 -11.90 9.85 -14.81
C ALA A 195 -12.35 10.17 -13.37
N GLY A 196 -12.91 9.19 -12.65
CA GLY A 196 -13.37 9.37 -11.27
C GLY A 196 -12.26 9.67 -10.26
N THR A 197 -11.01 9.30 -10.56
CA THR A 197 -9.89 9.46 -9.62
C THR A 197 -9.15 10.80 -9.80
N ALA A 198 -9.35 11.48 -10.93
CA ALA A 198 -8.63 12.70 -11.30
C ALA A 198 -8.73 13.79 -10.21
N LYS A 199 -9.92 14.00 -9.63
CA LYS A 199 -10.12 14.98 -8.55
C LYS A 199 -9.35 14.63 -7.27
N HIS A 200 -9.21 13.35 -6.97
CA HIS A 200 -8.45 12.89 -5.80
C HIS A 200 -6.95 13.10 -6.02
N LEU A 201 -6.46 12.80 -7.22
CA LEU A 201 -5.08 13.02 -7.65
C LEU A 201 -4.72 14.51 -7.66
N GLU A 202 -5.63 15.37 -8.15
CA GLU A 202 -5.42 16.82 -8.17
C GLU A 202 -5.27 17.39 -6.75
N LYS A 203 -6.14 16.98 -5.81
CA LYS A 203 -6.17 17.51 -4.45
C LYS A 203 -4.91 17.20 -3.64
N SER A 204 -4.52 15.93 -3.55
CA SER A 204 -3.41 15.51 -2.67
C SER A 204 -2.45 14.49 -3.32
N GLY A 205 -2.45 14.39 -4.65
CA GLY A 205 -1.60 13.46 -5.39
C GLY A 205 -2.00 12.00 -5.22
N GLN A 206 -1.04 11.08 -5.33
CA GLN A 206 -1.26 9.65 -5.17
C GLN A 206 -1.26 9.20 -3.69
N ARG A 207 -1.93 8.08 -3.37
CA ARG A 207 -1.72 7.34 -2.11
C ARG A 207 -0.45 6.52 -2.27
N LEU A 208 0.63 6.92 -1.62
CA LEU A 208 1.96 6.33 -1.78
C LEU A 208 2.14 5.06 -0.94
N ALA A 209 1.49 4.98 0.22
CA ALA A 209 1.54 3.82 1.11
C ALA A 209 0.28 3.74 1.98
N THR A 210 0.06 2.55 2.53
CA THR A 210 -1.02 2.24 3.46
C THR A 210 -0.45 1.64 4.74
N ILE A 211 -0.99 2.08 5.88
CA ILE A 211 -0.82 1.41 7.16
C ILE A 211 -2.19 0.90 7.61
N ILE A 212 -2.32 -0.41 7.78
CA ILE A 212 -3.49 -1.04 8.37
C ILE A 212 -3.16 -1.35 9.84
N LEU A 213 -3.93 -0.76 10.76
CA LEU A 213 -3.84 -1.01 12.19
C LEU A 213 -4.87 -2.06 12.59
N TYR A 214 -4.45 -3.13 13.26
CA TYR A 214 -5.36 -4.16 13.77
C TYR A 214 -5.80 -3.82 15.19
N LEU A 215 -7.10 -3.53 15.37
CA LEU A 215 -7.65 -3.04 16.65
C LEU A 215 -8.28 -4.14 17.51
N THR A 216 -8.55 -5.31 16.93
CA THR A 216 -9.08 -6.48 17.62
C THR A 216 -8.34 -7.73 17.20
N ASP A 217 -8.27 -8.70 18.10
CA ASP A 217 -7.96 -10.07 17.74
C ASP A 217 -9.17 -10.69 17.03
N VAL A 218 -8.89 -11.52 16.03
CA VAL A 218 -9.90 -12.22 15.25
C VAL A 218 -9.69 -13.71 15.47
N GLU A 219 -10.75 -14.41 15.85
CA GLU A 219 -10.64 -15.82 16.24
C GLU A 219 -10.33 -16.71 15.04
N GLU A 220 -11.07 -16.53 13.93
CA GLU A 220 -10.86 -17.28 12.70
C GLU A 220 -11.12 -16.40 11.46
N GLY A 221 -10.29 -16.56 10.42
CA GLY A 221 -10.38 -15.78 9.17
C GLY A 221 -9.86 -14.34 9.31
N GLY A 222 -10.37 -13.45 8.47
CA GLY A 222 -10.12 -12.00 8.56
C GLY A 222 -8.72 -11.54 8.16
N GLY A 223 -7.91 -12.39 7.52
CA GLY A 223 -6.58 -12.03 7.02
C GLY A 223 -6.61 -10.89 5.98
N THR A 224 -5.49 -10.19 5.83
CA THR A 224 -5.24 -9.32 4.68
C THR A 224 -4.42 -10.10 3.66
N SER A 225 -5.00 -10.40 2.50
CA SER A 225 -4.37 -11.22 1.46
C SER A 225 -3.79 -10.36 0.35
N PHE A 226 -2.58 -10.70 -0.11
CA PHE A 226 -1.93 -10.20 -1.32
C PHE A 226 -1.83 -11.34 -2.34
N PRO A 227 -2.91 -11.62 -3.11
CA PRO A 227 -2.99 -12.81 -3.95
C PRO A 227 -1.90 -12.87 -5.03
N GLY A 228 -1.47 -11.71 -5.55
CA GLY A 228 -0.44 -11.62 -6.59
C GLY A 228 0.96 -12.10 -6.15
N ILE A 229 1.19 -12.28 -4.85
CA ILE A 229 2.45 -12.79 -4.30
C ILE A 229 2.24 -13.97 -3.33
N GLY A 230 1.01 -14.46 -3.17
CA GLY A 230 0.69 -15.56 -2.27
C GLY A 230 0.99 -15.29 -0.79
N LEU A 231 0.78 -14.06 -0.33
CA LEU A 231 1.02 -13.65 1.06
C LEU A 231 -0.29 -13.32 1.76
N ASP A 232 -0.55 -13.97 2.89
CA ASP A 232 -1.63 -13.62 3.80
C ASP A 232 -1.06 -13.13 5.14
N VAL A 233 -1.60 -12.01 5.64
CA VAL A 233 -1.24 -11.42 6.93
C VAL A 233 -2.44 -11.53 7.86
N HIS A 234 -2.30 -12.34 8.90
CA HIS A 234 -3.37 -12.51 9.90
C HIS A 234 -3.40 -11.34 10.89
N PRO A 235 -4.59 -10.88 11.30
CA PRO A 235 -4.73 -9.77 12.22
C PRO A 235 -4.27 -10.16 13.62
N GLN A 236 -3.49 -9.28 14.26
CA GLN A 236 -3.11 -9.39 15.67
C GLN A 236 -3.30 -8.03 16.31
N LYS A 237 -4.09 -7.94 17.40
CA LYS A 237 -4.38 -6.67 18.08
C LYS A 237 -3.08 -5.95 18.43
N GLY A 238 -3.06 -4.64 18.20
CA GLY A 238 -1.89 -3.80 18.44
C GLY A 238 -0.82 -3.85 17.34
N GLY A 239 -0.90 -4.84 16.45
CA GLY A 239 -0.05 -4.95 15.27
C GLY A 239 -0.48 -4.01 14.13
N ALA A 240 0.40 -3.85 13.15
CA ALA A 240 0.11 -3.14 11.92
C ALA A 240 0.72 -3.81 10.70
N LEU A 241 0.16 -3.51 9.54
CA LEU A 241 0.68 -3.87 8.24
C LEU A 241 0.97 -2.60 7.46
N PHE A 242 2.24 -2.37 7.12
CA PHE A 242 2.65 -1.32 6.20
C PHE A 242 2.88 -1.93 4.82
N PHE A 243 2.39 -1.28 3.77
CA PHE A 243 2.81 -1.58 2.41
C PHE A 243 2.83 -0.32 1.56
N ARG A 244 3.79 -0.25 0.65
CA ARG A 244 3.91 0.87 -0.30
C ARG A 244 3.04 0.58 -1.51
N ASN A 245 2.10 1.45 -1.81
CA ASN A 245 1.17 1.36 -2.96
C ASN A 245 1.85 1.63 -4.32
N THR A 246 3.13 1.98 -4.29
CA THR A 246 3.93 2.35 -5.45
C THR A 246 5.20 1.53 -5.52
N THR A 247 5.79 1.44 -6.71
CA THR A 247 7.13 0.91 -6.93
C THR A 247 8.18 1.87 -6.31
N PRO A 248 9.47 1.49 -6.25
CA PRO A 248 10.53 2.41 -5.82
C PRO A 248 10.62 3.70 -6.65
N TYR A 249 9.96 3.73 -7.80
CA TYR A 249 9.91 4.86 -8.73
C TYR A 249 8.64 5.70 -8.58
N GLY A 250 7.80 5.44 -7.58
CA GLY A 250 6.57 6.20 -7.33
C GLY A 250 5.39 5.85 -8.26
N VAL A 251 5.54 4.83 -9.11
CA VAL A 251 4.48 4.35 -10.01
C VAL A 251 3.54 3.40 -9.26
N PRO A 252 2.21 3.45 -9.43
CA PRO A 252 1.28 2.49 -8.83
C PRO A 252 1.72 1.04 -9.04
N ASP A 253 1.80 0.26 -7.95
CA ASP A 253 2.30 -1.11 -7.98
C ASP A 253 1.13 -2.11 -8.07
N ARG A 254 1.08 -2.89 -9.14
CA ARG A 254 0.03 -3.91 -9.34
C ARG A 254 0.21 -5.13 -8.42
N LYS A 255 1.40 -5.33 -7.86
CA LYS A 255 1.66 -6.43 -6.92
C LYS A 255 1.06 -6.16 -5.53
N THR A 256 0.58 -4.94 -5.27
CA THR A 256 -0.10 -4.59 -4.01
C THR A 256 -1.62 -4.70 -4.10
N GLN A 257 -2.15 -5.41 -5.10
CA GLN A 257 -3.54 -5.83 -5.06
C GLN A 257 -3.75 -6.63 -3.78
N HIS A 258 -4.75 -6.25 -2.99
CA HIS A 258 -5.00 -6.89 -1.72
C HIS A 258 -6.49 -6.99 -1.41
N ALA A 259 -6.82 -7.90 -0.50
CA ALA A 259 -8.18 -8.21 -0.09
C ALA A 259 -8.27 -8.38 1.42
N GLY A 260 -9.45 -8.13 1.99
CA GLY A 260 -9.79 -8.58 3.32
C GLY A 260 -10.52 -9.92 3.22
N LEU A 261 -9.87 -11.01 3.65
CA LEU A 261 -10.46 -12.34 3.68
C LEU A 261 -11.69 -12.36 4.60
N PRO A 262 -12.68 -13.24 4.35
CA PRO A 262 -13.85 -13.39 5.19
C PRO A 262 -13.47 -13.62 6.65
N VAL A 263 -14.18 -12.94 7.56
CA VAL A 263 -14.15 -13.32 8.99
C VAL A 263 -15.00 -14.56 9.16
N GLU A 264 -14.45 -15.63 9.71
CA GLU A 264 -15.21 -16.86 9.98
C GLU A 264 -15.77 -16.82 11.41
N LYS A 265 -14.98 -16.35 12.37
CA LYS A 265 -15.37 -16.25 13.77
C LYS A 265 -14.78 -15.02 14.46
N GLY A 266 -15.59 -14.36 15.29
CA GLY A 266 -15.23 -13.14 16.00
C GLY A 266 -15.61 -11.86 15.25
N THR A 267 -14.91 -10.77 15.53
CA THR A 267 -15.12 -9.46 14.88
C THR A 267 -13.79 -8.82 14.60
N LYS A 268 -13.57 -8.44 13.34
CA LYS A 268 -12.38 -7.70 12.91
C LYS A 268 -12.70 -6.21 12.90
N ILE A 269 -11.90 -5.43 13.63
CA ILE A 269 -11.87 -3.97 13.52
C ILE A 269 -10.47 -3.55 13.11
N ILE A 270 -10.37 -2.79 12.04
CA ILE A 270 -9.11 -2.19 11.57
C ILE A 270 -9.26 -0.70 11.38
N ALA A 271 -8.13 0.01 11.41
CA ALA A 271 -8.05 1.40 10.99
C ALA A 271 -7.00 1.56 9.89
N ASN A 272 -7.40 2.10 8.75
CA ASN A 272 -6.51 2.41 7.64
C ASN A 272 -6.01 3.85 7.78
N LYS A 273 -4.71 4.02 7.55
CA LYS A 273 -4.05 5.30 7.36
C LYS A 273 -3.41 5.32 5.98
N TRP A 274 -3.98 6.10 5.07
CA TRP A 274 -3.40 6.31 3.74
C TRP A 274 -2.47 7.51 3.75
N LEU A 275 -1.27 7.32 3.19
CA LEU A 275 -0.23 8.35 3.11
C LEU A 275 -0.21 8.95 1.71
N ARG A 276 -0.40 10.27 1.62
CA ARG A 276 -0.56 11.03 0.38
C ARG A 276 0.74 11.66 -0.07
N GLU A 277 0.87 11.85 -1.37
CA GLU A 277 2.02 12.53 -1.98
C GLU A 277 2.12 13.99 -1.56
N LYS A 278 0.98 14.68 -1.43
CA LYS A 278 0.89 16.08 -0.98
C LYS A 278 0.06 16.18 0.30
N PRO A 279 0.09 17.32 1.03
CA PRO A 279 -0.77 17.53 2.19
C PRO A 279 -2.26 17.27 1.90
N TYR A 280 -2.99 16.75 2.90
CA TYR A 280 -4.41 16.39 2.84
C TYR A 280 -5.27 17.21 3.81
#